data_AF-A0A7C1SAB8-F1
#
_entry.id   AF-A0A7C1SAB8-F1
#
_cell.length_a   1.000
_cell.length_b   1.000
_cell.length_c   1.000
_cell.angle_alpha   90.00
_cell.angle_beta   90.00
_cell.angle_gamma   90.00
#
_symmetry.space_group_name_H-M   'P 1'
#
loop_
_entity.id
_entity.type
_entity.pdbx_description
1 polymer ?
#
loop_
_entity_poly.entity_id
_entity_poly.type
_entity_poly.pdbx_seq_one_letter_code
_entity_poly.pdbx_strand_id
1 'polypeptide(L)'
;MHSDEDKKKIAEAFTALCELHDKKISPVARKMYVESLKGFSADQITLAISQSIREHKWFPKPAELIELITGPTPQIEDIAETQANFVISQVRKLGSWRTPVFVDPITRDLMNTRFNF
;
A
#
# COMPACT_ATOMS: atom_id res chain seq x y z
N MET A 1 16.37 11.44 2.13
CA MET A 1 17.78 10.98 2.21
C MET A 1 17.92 10.25 3.53
N HIS A 2 18.09 8.92 3.52
CA HIS A 2 18.18 8.15 4.77
C HIS A 2 19.47 8.50 5.51
N SER A 3 19.36 8.81 6.81
CA SER A 3 20.51 9.07 7.67
C SER A 3 21.37 7.81 7.78
N ASP A 4 22.64 7.92 8.19
CA ASP A 4 23.49 6.73 8.37
C ASP A 4 22.96 5.80 9.48
N GLU A 5 22.26 6.37 10.47
CA GLU A 5 21.52 5.59 11.48
C GLU A 5 20.36 4.78 10.88
N ASP A 6 19.61 5.35 9.93
CA ASP A 6 18.50 4.68 9.26
C ASP A 6 18.98 3.46 8.48
N LYS A 7 20.09 3.61 7.76
CA LYS A 7 20.72 2.51 7.01
C LYS A 7 21.12 1.38 7.95
N LYS A 8 21.64 1.71 9.13
CA LYS A 8 22.04 0.72 10.14
C LYS A 8 20.82 -0.03 10.67
N LYS A 9 19.74 0.67 11.05
CA LYS A 9 18.48 0.05 11.50
C LYS A 9 17.89 -0.89 10.46
N ILE A 10 17.85 -0.48 9.19
CA ILE A 10 17.34 -1.31 8.09
C ILE A 10 18.22 -2.56 7.91
N ALA A 11 19.55 -2.40 7.97
CA ALA A 11 20.49 -3.52 7.84
C ALA A 11 20.34 -4.54 8.98
N GLU A 12 20.18 -4.07 10.22
CA GLU A 12 19.93 -4.93 11.39
C GLU A 12 18.61 -5.70 11.22
N ALA A 13 17.52 -5.02 10.84
CA ALA A 13 16.23 -5.67 10.61
C ALA A 13 16.30 -6.72 9.48
N PHE A 14 16.98 -6.42 8.37
CA PHE A 14 17.17 -7.38 7.28
C PHE A 14 18.02 -8.59 7.69
N THR A 15 19.02 -8.37 8.55
CA THR A 15 19.86 -9.45 9.07
C THR A 15 19.03 -10.38 9.94
N ALA A 16 18.22 -9.82 10.85
CA ALA A 16 17.29 -10.60 11.67
C ALA A 16 16.30 -11.41 10.81
N LEU A 17 15.76 -10.81 9.73
CA LEU A 17 14.89 -11.53 8.79
C LEU A 17 15.62 -12.71 8.10
N CYS A 18 16.88 -12.53 7.72
CA CYS A 18 17.68 -13.60 7.10
C CYS A 18 17.99 -14.74 8.09
N GLU A 19 18.33 -14.40 9.33
CA GLU A 19 18.65 -15.36 10.39
C GLU A 19 17.43 -16.18 10.80
N LEU A 20 16.26 -15.54 10.97
CA LEU A 20 15.03 -16.23 11.40
C LEU A 20 14.48 -17.20 10.35
N HIS A 21 14.75 -16.94 9.06
CA HIS A 21 14.34 -17.81 7.96
C HIS A 21 15.48 -18.72 7.45
N ASP A 22 16.63 -18.76 8.15
CA ASP A 22 17.85 -19.51 7.78
C ASP A 22 18.22 -19.37 6.29
N LYS A 23 18.14 -18.13 5.76
CA LYS A 23 18.30 -17.86 4.34
C LYS A 23 19.48 -16.94 4.08
N LYS A 24 20.40 -17.40 3.23
CA LYS A 24 21.49 -16.56 2.71
C LYS A 24 21.03 -15.82 1.46
N ILE A 25 20.96 -14.49 1.54
CA ILE A 25 20.64 -13.63 0.40
C ILE A 25 21.91 -13.35 -0.42
N SER A 26 21.80 -13.46 -1.75
CA SER A 26 22.89 -13.07 -2.64
C SER A 26 23.06 -11.55 -2.66
N PRO A 27 24.26 -11.03 -2.96
CA PRO A 27 24.48 -9.58 -3.08
C PRO A 27 23.55 -8.91 -4.10
N VAL A 28 23.20 -9.62 -5.17
CA VAL A 28 22.27 -9.14 -6.21
C VAL A 28 20.86 -9.02 -5.65
N ALA A 29 20.38 -10.06 -4.96
CA ALA A 29 19.05 -10.03 -4.34
C ALA A 29 18.95 -8.89 -3.32
N ARG A 30 19.97 -8.70 -2.48
CA ARG A 30 20.01 -7.59 -1.51
C ARG A 30 19.82 -6.23 -2.17
N LYS A 31 20.51 -5.97 -3.27
CA LYS A 31 20.37 -4.72 -4.03
C LYS A 31 18.94 -4.52 -4.55
N MET A 32 18.32 -5.59 -5.05
CA MET A 32 16.94 -5.54 -5.54
C MET A 32 15.93 -5.23 -4.44
N TYR A 33 16.09 -5.79 -3.23
CA TYR A 33 15.26 -5.44 -2.08
C TYR A 33 15.41 -3.98 -1.69
N VAL A 34 16.65 -3.48 -1.59
CA VAL A 34 16.91 -2.09 -1.23
C VAL A 34 16.33 -1.13 -2.27
N GLU A 35 16.47 -1.42 -3.57
CA GLU A 35 15.91 -0.56 -4.62
C GLU A 35 14.37 -0.57 -4.59
N SER A 36 13.76 -1.74 -4.33
CA SER A 36 12.29 -1.87 -4.24
C SER A 36 11.71 -1.09 -3.05
N LEU A 37 12.46 -0.95 -1.96
CA LEU A 37 12.01 -0.31 -0.72
C LEU A 37 12.44 1.16 -0.58
N LYS A 38 13.17 1.71 -1.56
CA LYS A 38 13.75 3.06 -1.53
C LYS A 38 12.72 4.20 -1.39
N GLY A 39 11.46 3.94 -1.71
CA GLY A 39 10.36 4.90 -1.57
C GLY A 39 9.79 5.03 -0.15
N PHE A 40 10.20 4.18 0.79
CA PHE A 40 9.63 4.11 2.14
C PHE A 40 10.61 4.62 3.21
N SER A 41 10.08 5.07 4.35
CA SER A 41 10.90 5.48 5.49
C SER A 41 11.56 4.27 6.17
N ALA A 42 12.64 4.52 6.93
CA ALA A 42 13.32 3.46 7.67
C ALA A 42 12.41 2.80 8.71
N ASP A 43 11.55 3.59 9.35
CA ASP A 43 10.58 3.09 10.33
C ASP A 43 9.51 2.22 9.66
N GLN A 44 9.05 2.59 8.47
CA GLN A 44 8.10 1.77 7.69
C GLN A 44 8.71 0.41 7.32
N ILE A 45 9.96 0.42 6.84
CA ILE A 45 10.66 -0.81 6.44
C ILE A 45 10.89 -1.72 7.65
N THR A 46 11.38 -1.17 8.77
CA THR A 46 11.63 -1.96 9.99
C THR A 46 10.34 -2.53 10.57
N LEU A 47 9.25 -1.76 10.58
CA LEU A 47 7.94 -2.23 11.00
C LEU A 47 7.44 -3.37 10.11
N ALA A 48 7.51 -3.22 8.79
CA ALA A 48 7.07 -4.25 7.85
C ALA A 48 7.88 -5.53 7.96
N ILE A 49 9.20 -5.43 8.18
CA ILE A 49 10.04 -6.61 8.45
C ILE A 49 9.59 -7.31 9.75
N SER A 50 9.31 -6.54 10.82
CA SER A 50 8.84 -7.08 12.09
C SER A 50 7.46 -7.76 12.00
N GLN A 51 6.57 -7.23 11.16
CA GLN A 51 5.27 -7.84 10.87
C GLN A 51 5.45 -9.10 10.03
N SER A 52 6.30 -9.04 9.00
CA SER A 52 6.59 -10.18 8.16
C SER A 52 7.13 -11.37 8.94
N ILE A 53 7.97 -11.16 9.96
CA ILE A 53 8.46 -12.23 10.82
C ILE A 53 7.32 -12.95 11.56
N ARG A 54 6.25 -12.23 11.89
CA ARG A 54 5.08 -12.79 12.60
C ARG A 54 4.09 -13.47 11.66
N GLU A 55 3.91 -12.91 10.47
CA GLU A 55 2.83 -13.28 9.55
C GLU A 55 3.27 -14.25 8.45
N HIS A 56 4.51 -14.14 7.96
CA HIS A 56 5.02 -14.96 6.88
C HIS A 56 5.77 -16.19 7.38
N LYS A 57 5.40 -17.36 6.87
CA LYS A 57 6.10 -18.63 7.13
C LYS A 57 7.39 -18.77 6.30
N TRP A 58 7.47 -18.05 5.19
CA TRP A 58 8.59 -18.09 4.25
C TRP A 58 9.24 -16.72 4.13
N PHE A 59 10.48 -16.70 3.65
CA PHE A 59 11.21 -15.45 3.45
C PHE A 59 10.45 -14.55 2.46
N PRO A 60 10.01 -13.36 2.89
CA PRO A 60 9.06 -12.55 2.15
C PRO A 60 9.70 -11.99 0.88
N LYS A 61 8.94 -11.91 -0.21
CA LYS A 61 9.30 -11.15 -1.41
C LYS A 61 9.24 -9.64 -1.12
N PRO A 62 9.92 -8.79 -1.92
CA PRO A 62 9.81 -7.34 -1.74
C PRO A 62 8.36 -6.84 -1.83
N ALA A 63 7.54 -7.44 -2.69
CA ALA A 63 6.13 -7.08 -2.84
C ALA A 63 5.30 -7.31 -1.56
N GLU A 64 5.55 -8.41 -0.83
CA GLU A 64 4.86 -8.71 0.43
C GLU A 64 5.24 -7.71 1.52
N LEU A 65 6.51 -7.27 1.55
CA LEU A 65 6.93 -6.19 2.44
C LEU A 65 6.28 -4.85 2.08
N ILE A 66 6.13 -4.55 0.79
CA ILE A 66 5.45 -3.34 0.32
C ILE A 66 3.98 -3.36 0.75
N GLU A 67 3.30 -4.49 0.57
CA GLU A 67 1.91 -4.67 0.97
C GLU A 67 1.70 -4.45 2.48
N LEU A 68 2.63 -4.92 3.32
CA LEU A 68 2.60 -4.64 4.75
C LEU A 68 2.77 -3.14 5.08
N ILE A 69 3.50 -2.39 4.25
CA ILE A 69 3.69 -0.93 4.44
C ILE A 69 2.47 -0.14 3.95
N THR A 70 1.96 -0.48 2.76
CA THR A 70 0.87 0.27 2.12
C THR A 70 -0.51 -0.15 2.60
N GLY A 71 -0.61 -1.29 3.27
CA GLY A 71 -1.87 -1.99 3.49
C GLY A 71 -2.29 -2.83 2.27
N PRO A 72 -3.32 -3.68 2.43
CA PRO A 72 -3.82 -4.49 1.35
C PRO A 72 -4.26 -3.60 0.19
N THR A 73 -3.98 -4.04 -1.04
CA THR A 73 -4.54 -3.37 -2.21
C THR A 73 -6.07 -3.46 -2.11
N PRO A 74 -6.80 -2.33 -2.04
CA PRO A 74 -8.25 -2.38 -1.87
C PRO A 74 -8.86 -3.18 -3.02
N GLN A 75 -9.71 -4.14 -2.70
CA GLN A 75 -10.35 -4.95 -3.73
C GLN A 75 -11.26 -4.07 -4.58
N ILE A 76 -11.53 -4.48 -5.82
CA ILE A 76 -12.37 -3.70 -6.74
C ILE A 76 -13.74 -3.45 -6.11
N GLU A 77 -14.24 -4.43 -5.37
CA GLU A 77 -15.49 -4.37 -4.61
C GLU A 77 -15.45 -3.31 -3.50
N ASP A 78 -14.36 -3.21 -2.75
CA ASP A 78 -14.19 -2.19 -1.69
C ASP A 78 -14.16 -0.78 -2.27
N ILE A 79 -13.47 -0.62 -3.41
CA ILE A 79 -13.42 0.65 -4.15
C ILE A 79 -14.82 0.99 -4.64
N ALA A 80 -15.54 0.04 -5.24
CA ALA A 80 -16.88 0.23 -5.75
C ALA A 80 -17.88 0.60 -4.64
N GLU A 81 -17.83 -0.08 -3.51
CA GLU A 81 -18.68 0.23 -2.34
C GLU A 81 -18.40 1.64 -1.82
N THR A 82 -17.11 2.00 -1.69
CA THR A 82 -16.70 3.33 -1.24
C THR A 82 -17.23 4.43 -2.18
N GLN A 83 -17.08 4.23 -3.49
CA GLN A 83 -17.58 5.20 -4.48
C GLN A 83 -19.11 5.25 -4.51
N ALA A 84 -19.80 4.12 -4.40
CA ALA A 84 -21.26 4.08 -4.34
C ALA A 84 -21.78 4.82 -3.09
N ASN A 85 -21.18 4.60 -1.93
CA ASN A 85 -21.51 5.31 -0.69
C ASN A 85 -21.26 6.81 -0.84
N PHE A 86 -20.17 7.21 -1.50
CA PHE A 86 -19.90 8.61 -1.79
C PHE A 86 -20.99 9.23 -2.68
N VAL A 87 -21.39 8.56 -3.76
CA VAL A 87 -22.48 8.99 -4.64
C VAL A 87 -23.78 9.15 -3.88
N ILE A 88 -24.19 8.14 -3.10
CA ILE A 88 -25.41 8.18 -2.28
C ILE A 88 -25.35 9.37 -1.31
N SER A 89 -24.21 9.61 -0.67
CA SER A 89 -24.03 10.72 0.27
C SER A 89 -24.20 12.09 -0.41
N GLN A 90 -23.65 12.27 -1.62
CA GLN A 90 -23.74 13.51 -2.37
C GLN A 90 -25.17 13.77 -2.86
N VAL A 91 -25.84 12.75 -3.40
CA VAL A 91 -27.24 12.83 -3.85
C VAL A 91 -28.15 13.18 -2.67
N ARG A 92 -27.97 12.51 -1.52
CA ARG A 92 -28.73 12.82 -0.29
C ARG A 92 -28.51 14.26 0.19
N LYS A 93 -27.27 14.75 0.14
CA LYS A 93 -26.91 16.09 0.65
C LYS A 93 -27.42 17.22 -0.24
N LEU A 94 -27.36 17.05 -1.56
CA LEU A 94 -27.68 18.10 -2.53
C LEU A 94 -29.16 18.09 -2.96
N GLY A 95 -29.82 16.93 -2.89
CA GLY A 95 -31.21 16.76 -3.30
C GLY A 95 -31.42 16.93 -4.80
N SER A 96 -32.68 17.09 -5.22
CA SER A 96 -33.07 17.11 -6.64
C SER A 96 -32.68 18.37 -7.42
N TRP A 97 -32.22 19.43 -6.74
CA TRP A 97 -32.07 20.76 -7.35
C TRP A 97 -30.62 21.14 -7.68
N ARG A 98 -29.66 20.25 -7.42
CA ARG A 98 -28.23 20.51 -7.63
C ARG A 98 -27.53 19.26 -8.14
N THR A 99 -26.54 19.47 -9.01
CA THR A 99 -25.73 18.38 -9.56
C THR A 99 -24.57 18.05 -8.61
N PRO A 100 -24.40 16.79 -8.18
CA PRO A 100 -23.25 16.38 -7.40
C PRO A 100 -21.95 16.42 -8.21
N VAL A 101 -20.87 16.87 -7.58
CA VAL A 101 -19.53 16.93 -8.20
C VAL A 101 -18.69 15.77 -7.68
N PHE A 102 -18.25 14.91 -8.59
CA PHE A 102 -17.42 13.75 -8.28
C PHE A 102 -15.95 14.03 -8.62
N VAL A 103 -15.05 13.75 -7.67
CA VAL A 103 -13.60 13.90 -7.84
C VAL A 103 -13.01 12.75 -8.63
N ASP A 104 -13.52 11.53 -8.41
CA ASP A 104 -13.09 10.34 -9.14
C ASP A 104 -13.51 10.45 -10.63
N PRO A 105 -12.55 10.39 -11.58
CA PRO A 105 -12.85 10.64 -12.99
C PRO A 105 -13.77 9.60 -13.60
N ILE A 106 -13.69 8.33 -13.16
CA ILE A 106 -14.54 7.23 -13.66
C ILE A 106 -15.98 7.44 -13.20
N THR A 107 -16.18 7.67 -11.91
CA THR A 107 -17.50 7.93 -11.31
C THR A 107 -18.14 9.17 -11.91
N ARG A 108 -17.36 10.24 -12.10
CA ARG A 108 -17.82 11.47 -12.77
C ARG A 108 -18.30 11.20 -14.19
N ASP A 109 -17.50 10.50 -15.00
CA ASP A 109 -17.83 10.23 -16.40
C ASP A 109 -19.08 9.34 -16.51
N LEU A 110 -19.16 8.30 -15.68
CA LEU A 110 -20.30 7.38 -15.61
C LEU A 110 -21.60 8.11 -15.25
N MET A 111 -21.57 9.02 -14.29
CA MET A 111 -22.74 9.81 -13.88
C MET A 111 -23.12 10.87 -14.91
N ASN A 112 -22.17 11.42 -15.68
CA ASN A 112 -22.46 12.44 -16.70
C ASN A 112 -22.92 11.85 -18.05
N THR A 113 -22.60 10.60 -18.35
CA THR A 113 -22.88 9.99 -19.67
C THR A 113 -24.02 8.98 -19.62
N ARG A 114 -23.94 8.02 -18.68
CA ARG A 114 -24.82 6.85 -18.65
C ARG A 114 -26.07 7.08 -17.82
N PHE A 115 -25.95 7.84 -16.74
CA PHE A 115 -27.02 8.15 -15.82
C PHE A 115 -27.35 9.64 -15.92
N ASN A 116 -27.76 10.12 -17.09
CA ASN A 116 -28.18 11.51 -17.23
C ASN A 116 -29.35 11.81 -16.27
N PHE A 117 -29.19 12.82 -15.41
CA PHE A 117 -30.20 13.35 -14.49
C PHE A 117 -30.57 14.78 -14.85
#